data_AF-A0AA40SL44-F1
#
_entry.id   AF-A0AA40SL44-F1
#
_cell.length_a   1.000
_cell.length_b   1.000
_cell.length_c   1.000
_cell.angle_alpha   90.00
_cell.angle_beta   90.00
_cell.angle_gamma   90.00
#
_symmetry.space_group_name_H-M   'P 1'
#
loop_
_entity.id
_entity.type
_entity.pdbx_description
1 polymer ?
#
loop_
_entity_poly.entity_id
_entity_poly.type
_entity_poly.pdbx_seq_one_letter_code
_entity_poly.pdbx_strand_id
1 'polypeptide(L)'
;MSTSAPPTWPHCAHGADPAANPVGCRGIHVPGHTACLAHLADADRDAYLAGLTPGASIDHRGTTFTDSLLIALLNALRDPATGNARLGTGVFGAATFEGDAVFELAIFEGEAGFKSATFKGDAVFDSATFKNHAEFESATFKNHAVFRSATFERRAWFWSATFERRAEFESATFEDDAWFRSATFKGHAVFRSATFKGYAVFESATFEGDAWFRSATFERRAEFESAIFEGRAEFELAIFEGDAWFESATFVEADQFGPLVCAEQIVLSGAKFGGPVTLSFAARRLECRRARWSSTAEIRLRYATVDFAHAVFEYPLTIAAEPDPFVLTDGRQLAEDPFPSAPDPRVRVASLRGVDAAHLVLADLDLSGCLFAGTVHLDQLRLEGACTFDTAPPAAHWRRWPPVRFTERRVLAEEHHWRASQPGAVRGWNVAVLGAGRAGPLQLAPVYRALRKAFEDGKHEPGAADFYYGEMEMRRHADDIPRSERGLLTAYWSLSGYGLRASRALAWLGAAMLLTIVLLMAFGLAQDTPKQTATGTVPVGGGKVTFEIDKDDPQNPTGNRFTGKRFEKALSVTLNSVVFRSSGQDLTTTGTYIEMTSRLTEPVLLGLAVLAVRNRVKR
;
A
#
# COMPACT_ATOMS: atom_id res chain seq x y z
N MET A 1 2.24 -18.66 -41.37
CA MET A 1 3.10 -19.43 -42.30
C MET A 1 2.61 -20.86 -42.32
N SER A 2 1.99 -21.31 -43.41
CA SER A 2 1.54 -22.71 -43.53
C SER A 2 2.75 -23.63 -43.47
N THR A 3 2.79 -24.52 -42.49
CA THR A 3 3.86 -25.50 -42.32
C THR A 3 3.94 -26.36 -43.59
N SER A 4 5.12 -26.48 -44.21
CA SER A 4 5.33 -27.32 -45.40
C SER A 4 5.10 -28.82 -45.14
N ALA A 5 4.99 -29.22 -43.87
CA ALA A 5 4.73 -30.59 -43.47
C ALA A 5 3.24 -30.97 -43.61
N PRO A 6 2.95 -32.20 -44.09
CA PRO A 6 1.60 -32.74 -44.07
C PRO A 6 1.11 -32.96 -42.62
N PRO A 7 -0.21 -32.93 -42.38
CA PRO A 7 -0.77 -33.25 -41.07
C PRO A 7 -0.52 -34.72 -40.69
N THR A 8 -0.59 -35.02 -39.38
CA THR A 8 -0.33 -36.37 -38.84
C THR A 8 -1.50 -37.35 -39.02
N TRP A 9 -2.62 -36.90 -39.56
CA TRP A 9 -3.84 -37.68 -39.81
C TRP A 9 -4.03 -37.98 -41.31
N PRO A 10 -4.85 -39.00 -41.66
CA PRO A 10 -5.21 -39.27 -43.05
C PRO A 10 -6.00 -38.08 -43.61
N HIS A 11 -5.39 -37.33 -44.52
CA HIS A 11 -5.90 -36.07 -45.05
C HIS A 11 -6.18 -36.16 -46.55
N CYS A 12 -7.17 -35.39 -46.97
CA CYS A 12 -7.79 -35.42 -48.30
C CYS A 12 -6.80 -35.22 -49.46
N ALA A 13 -5.76 -34.39 -49.28
CA ALA A 13 -4.75 -34.05 -50.29
C ALA A 13 -5.31 -33.52 -51.62
N HIS A 14 -6.60 -33.16 -51.68
CA HIS A 14 -7.22 -32.59 -52.88
C HIS A 14 -6.51 -31.29 -53.28
N GLY A 15 -6.16 -31.18 -54.57
CA GLY A 15 -5.39 -30.04 -55.08
C GLY A 15 -3.91 -30.03 -54.67
N ALA A 16 -3.33 -31.16 -54.25
CA ALA A 16 -1.90 -31.26 -54.01
C ALA A 16 -1.10 -31.11 -55.32
N ASP A 17 -0.16 -30.17 -55.34
CA ASP A 17 0.76 -29.91 -56.43
C ASP A 17 2.20 -29.88 -55.87
N PRO A 18 3.10 -30.77 -56.33
CA PRO A 18 4.49 -30.82 -55.87
C PRO A 18 5.25 -29.49 -55.94
N ALA A 19 4.88 -28.58 -56.85
CA ALA A 19 5.59 -27.31 -57.05
C ALA A 19 5.06 -26.15 -56.19
N ALA A 20 3.74 -26.08 -55.95
CA ALA A 20 3.09 -24.94 -55.29
C ALA A 20 2.50 -25.26 -53.92
N ASN A 21 1.84 -26.42 -53.78
CA ASN A 21 1.22 -26.87 -52.53
C ASN A 21 1.35 -28.39 -52.41
N PRO A 22 2.50 -28.92 -51.94
CA PRO A 22 2.78 -30.36 -51.96
C PRO A 22 1.86 -31.18 -51.04
N VAL A 23 1.09 -30.54 -50.16
CA VAL A 23 0.17 -31.19 -49.22
C VAL A 23 -1.28 -31.17 -49.72
N GLY A 24 -1.69 -30.16 -50.49
CA GLY A 24 -3.10 -29.98 -50.88
C GLY A 24 -4.01 -29.71 -49.68
N CYS A 25 -5.27 -30.16 -49.77
CA CYS A 25 -6.27 -30.03 -48.70
C CYS A 25 -5.88 -30.86 -47.47
N ARG A 26 -5.93 -30.23 -46.29
CA ARG A 26 -5.55 -30.84 -45.00
C ARG A 26 -6.72 -31.50 -44.24
N GLY A 27 -7.92 -31.47 -44.80
CA GLY A 27 -9.13 -32.01 -44.17
C GLY A 27 -9.03 -33.52 -43.96
N ILE A 28 -9.42 -33.98 -42.78
CA ILE A 28 -9.50 -35.41 -42.47
C ILE A 28 -10.48 -36.13 -43.38
N HIS A 29 -10.18 -37.38 -43.69
CA HIS A 29 -11.10 -38.25 -44.40
C HIS A 29 -12.40 -38.45 -43.61
N VAL A 30 -13.54 -38.33 -44.29
CA VAL A 30 -14.82 -38.79 -43.75
C VAL A 30 -14.79 -40.34 -43.68
N PRO A 31 -15.31 -40.96 -42.60
CA PRO A 31 -15.29 -42.42 -42.47
C PRO A 31 -15.84 -43.14 -43.71
N GLY A 32 -15.05 -44.08 -44.26
CA GLY A 32 -15.41 -44.82 -45.47
C GLY A 32 -15.00 -44.15 -46.79
N HIS A 33 -14.44 -42.93 -46.75
CA HIS A 33 -14.03 -42.18 -47.95
C HIS A 33 -12.56 -41.74 -47.87
N THR A 34 -11.99 -41.34 -49.02
CA THR A 34 -10.63 -40.79 -49.13
C THR A 34 -10.62 -39.26 -49.27
N ALA A 35 -11.75 -38.61 -49.03
CA ALA A 35 -11.92 -37.17 -49.14
C ALA A 35 -12.49 -36.60 -47.84
N CYS A 36 -12.23 -35.32 -47.60
CA CYS A 36 -12.86 -34.58 -46.50
C CYS A 36 -14.29 -34.17 -46.88
N LEU A 37 -15.05 -33.70 -45.89
CA LEU A 37 -16.46 -33.30 -46.08
C LEU A 37 -16.64 -32.26 -47.19
N ALA A 38 -15.67 -31.36 -47.37
CA ALA A 38 -15.70 -30.33 -48.40
C ALA A 38 -15.49 -30.84 -49.83
N HIS A 39 -14.73 -31.92 -50.00
CA HIS A 39 -14.35 -32.49 -51.30
C HIS A 39 -15.03 -33.83 -51.61
N LEU A 40 -15.94 -34.28 -50.76
CA LEU A 40 -16.83 -35.39 -51.06
C LEU A 40 -17.76 -35.05 -52.23
N ALA A 41 -18.04 -36.03 -53.09
CA ALA A 41 -19.08 -35.90 -54.09
C ALA A 41 -20.45 -35.66 -53.43
N ASP A 42 -21.32 -34.89 -54.07
CA ASP A 42 -22.59 -34.45 -53.46
C ASP A 42 -23.45 -35.63 -52.95
N ALA A 43 -23.55 -36.71 -53.73
CA ALA A 43 -24.30 -37.90 -53.33
C ALA A 43 -23.73 -38.59 -52.08
N ASP A 44 -22.40 -38.69 -51.97
CA ASP A 44 -21.74 -39.29 -50.80
C ASP A 44 -21.85 -38.38 -49.57
N ARG A 45 -21.78 -37.06 -49.79
CA ARG A 45 -21.95 -36.04 -48.74
C ARG A 45 -23.36 -36.07 -48.17
N ASP A 46 -24.38 -36.09 -49.03
CA ASP A 46 -25.78 -36.16 -48.62
C ASP A 46 -26.06 -37.45 -47.85
N ALA A 47 -25.51 -38.59 -48.31
CA ALA A 47 -25.62 -39.87 -47.62
C ALA A 47 -24.94 -39.85 -46.23
N TYR A 48 -23.74 -39.27 -46.11
CA TYR A 48 -23.05 -39.09 -44.83
C TYR A 48 -23.87 -38.21 -43.88
N LEU A 49 -24.35 -37.05 -44.35
CA LEU A 49 -25.14 -36.13 -43.53
C LEU A 49 -26.47 -36.74 -43.09
N ALA A 50 -27.17 -37.46 -43.96
CA ALA A 50 -28.42 -38.14 -43.62
C ALA A 50 -28.24 -39.27 -42.58
N GLY A 51 -27.02 -39.80 -42.45
CA GLY A 51 -26.66 -40.81 -41.45
C GLY A 51 -26.36 -40.23 -40.06
N LEU A 52 -26.23 -38.91 -39.92
CA LEU A 52 -25.98 -38.27 -38.64
C LEU A 52 -27.27 -38.17 -37.81
N THR A 53 -27.13 -38.31 -36.50
CA THR A 53 -28.22 -38.12 -35.53
C THR A 53 -27.82 -37.08 -34.51
N PRO A 54 -28.77 -36.37 -33.87
CA PRO A 54 -28.47 -35.45 -32.78
C PRO A 54 -27.62 -36.12 -31.69
N GLY A 55 -26.52 -35.49 -31.28
CA GLY A 55 -25.54 -36.03 -30.32
C GLY A 55 -24.47 -36.95 -30.94
N ALA A 56 -24.47 -37.15 -32.27
CA ALA A 56 -23.40 -37.90 -32.94
C ALA A 56 -22.04 -37.20 -32.79
N SER A 57 -20.99 -38.01 -32.63
CA SER A 57 -19.61 -37.51 -32.63
C SER A 57 -19.09 -37.37 -34.06
N ILE A 58 -18.46 -36.25 -34.36
CA ILE A 58 -17.95 -35.89 -35.69
C ILE A 58 -16.48 -35.46 -35.61
N ASP A 59 -15.71 -35.83 -36.64
CA ASP A 59 -14.33 -35.37 -36.82
C ASP A 59 -14.15 -34.80 -38.22
N HIS A 60 -13.97 -33.48 -38.27
CA HIS A 60 -13.77 -32.70 -39.48
C HIS A 60 -12.54 -31.80 -39.38
N ARG A 61 -11.54 -32.21 -38.61
CA ARG A 61 -10.26 -31.49 -38.49
C ARG A 61 -9.64 -31.18 -39.86
N GLY A 62 -9.07 -30.00 -40.01
CA GLY A 62 -8.43 -29.54 -41.25
C GLY A 62 -9.37 -29.21 -42.42
N THR A 63 -10.69 -29.39 -42.26
CA THR A 63 -11.67 -29.21 -43.34
C THR A 63 -11.98 -27.74 -43.54
N THR A 64 -12.18 -27.33 -44.80
CA THR A 64 -12.67 -25.99 -45.15
C THR A 64 -14.19 -26.01 -45.26
N PHE A 65 -14.87 -25.20 -44.46
CA PHE A 65 -16.32 -25.06 -44.43
C PHE A 65 -16.77 -23.79 -45.15
N THR A 66 -17.66 -23.95 -46.12
CA THR A 66 -18.53 -22.85 -46.59
C THR A 66 -19.76 -22.76 -45.69
N ASP A 67 -20.47 -21.63 -45.74
CA ASP A 67 -21.69 -21.38 -44.97
C ASP A 67 -22.72 -22.48 -45.22
N SER A 68 -22.95 -22.81 -46.49
CA SER A 68 -23.86 -23.88 -46.91
C SER A 68 -23.47 -25.25 -46.35
N LEU A 69 -22.17 -25.57 -46.31
CA LEU A 69 -21.69 -26.85 -45.83
C LEU A 69 -21.85 -26.98 -44.32
N LEU A 70 -21.53 -25.92 -43.58
CA LEU A 70 -21.72 -25.89 -42.13
C LEU A 70 -23.21 -25.95 -41.76
N ILE A 71 -24.05 -25.18 -42.44
CA ILE A 71 -25.51 -25.21 -42.23
C ILE A 71 -26.05 -26.61 -42.49
N ALA A 72 -25.62 -27.29 -43.56
CA ALA A 72 -26.03 -28.65 -43.84
C ALA A 72 -25.60 -29.63 -42.74
N LEU A 73 -24.36 -29.52 -42.25
CA LEU A 73 -23.84 -30.34 -41.14
C LEU A 73 -24.64 -30.12 -39.84
N LEU A 74 -24.88 -28.87 -39.46
CA LEU A 74 -25.60 -28.55 -38.23
C LEU A 74 -27.09 -28.92 -38.30
N ASN A 75 -27.71 -28.80 -39.48
CA ASN A 75 -29.08 -29.26 -39.69
C ASN A 75 -29.20 -30.79 -39.57
N ALA A 76 -28.20 -31.55 -40.01
CA ALA A 76 -28.16 -32.99 -39.84
C ALA A 76 -28.05 -33.42 -38.35
N LEU A 77 -27.49 -32.56 -37.51
CA LEU A 77 -27.33 -32.78 -36.06
C LEU A 77 -28.43 -32.09 -35.22
N ARG A 78 -29.45 -31.53 -35.86
CA ARG A 78 -30.50 -30.75 -35.20
C ARG A 78 -31.48 -31.66 -34.46
N ASP A 79 -31.64 -31.41 -33.16
CA ASP A 79 -32.66 -32.08 -32.36
C ASP A 79 -34.06 -31.55 -32.71
N PRO A 80 -34.99 -32.40 -33.16
CA PRO A 80 -36.33 -31.96 -33.53
C PRO A 80 -37.16 -31.45 -32.35
N ALA A 81 -36.83 -31.82 -31.11
CA ALA A 81 -37.57 -31.39 -29.92
C ALA A 81 -37.20 -29.96 -29.47
N THR A 82 -35.92 -29.60 -29.54
CA THR A 82 -35.42 -28.30 -29.09
C THR A 82 -35.14 -27.33 -30.23
N GLY A 83 -34.97 -27.85 -31.46
CA GLY A 83 -34.53 -27.08 -32.62
C GLY A 83 -33.02 -26.78 -32.63
N ASN A 84 -32.27 -27.20 -31.61
CA ASN A 84 -30.85 -26.89 -31.45
C ASN A 84 -29.95 -27.97 -32.06
N ALA A 85 -28.81 -27.58 -32.61
CA ALA A 85 -27.79 -28.54 -33.03
C ALA A 85 -27.18 -29.22 -31.79
N ARG A 86 -27.22 -30.55 -31.74
CA ARG A 86 -26.59 -31.35 -30.67
C ARG A 86 -25.43 -32.12 -31.25
N LEU A 87 -24.23 -31.83 -30.75
CA LEU A 87 -23.00 -32.48 -31.14
C LEU A 87 -22.54 -33.36 -29.99
N GLY A 88 -22.12 -34.59 -30.28
CA GLY A 88 -21.37 -35.40 -29.33
C GLY A 88 -19.98 -34.81 -29.14
N THR A 89 -18.94 -35.57 -29.47
CA THR A 89 -17.60 -34.98 -29.65
C THR A 89 -17.55 -34.28 -31.00
N GLY A 90 -17.21 -32.98 -31.04
CA GLY A 90 -17.13 -32.19 -32.27
C GLY A 90 -15.71 -31.71 -32.52
N VAL A 91 -14.98 -32.39 -33.41
CA VAL A 91 -13.57 -32.04 -33.71
C VAL A 91 -13.46 -31.24 -35.00
N PHE A 92 -13.14 -29.97 -34.87
CA PHE A 92 -12.90 -28.98 -35.93
C PHE A 92 -11.47 -28.40 -35.88
N GLY A 93 -10.52 -29.10 -35.25
CA GLY A 93 -9.14 -28.63 -35.11
C GLY A 93 -8.50 -28.34 -36.48
N ALA A 94 -7.81 -27.21 -36.63
CA ALA A 94 -7.23 -26.73 -37.89
C ALA A 94 -8.24 -26.55 -39.05
N ALA A 95 -9.55 -26.58 -38.79
CA ALA A 95 -10.56 -26.29 -39.80
C ALA A 95 -10.53 -24.80 -40.20
N THR A 96 -11.02 -24.49 -41.40
CA THR A 96 -11.19 -23.12 -41.87
C THR A 96 -12.64 -22.86 -42.21
N PHE A 97 -13.28 -21.89 -41.58
CA PHE A 97 -14.63 -21.44 -41.91
C PHE A 97 -14.52 -20.21 -42.80
N GLU A 98 -14.92 -20.33 -44.08
CA GLU A 98 -14.72 -19.29 -45.09
C GLU A 98 -15.69 -18.11 -44.95
N GLY A 99 -16.94 -18.37 -44.54
CA GLY A 99 -17.88 -17.34 -44.12
C GLY A 99 -18.37 -17.58 -42.70
N ASP A 100 -19.63 -17.29 -42.43
CA ASP A 100 -20.16 -17.23 -41.07
C ASP A 100 -20.30 -18.63 -40.46
N ALA A 101 -19.69 -18.82 -39.29
CA ALA A 101 -19.72 -20.04 -38.52
C ALA A 101 -20.76 -19.93 -37.39
N VAL A 102 -22.02 -20.24 -37.71
CA VAL A 102 -23.16 -20.07 -36.79
C VAL A 102 -23.45 -21.35 -36.02
N PHE A 103 -22.97 -21.40 -34.77
CA PHE A 103 -23.25 -22.40 -33.73
C PHE A 103 -24.18 -21.86 -32.64
N GLU A 104 -25.03 -20.89 -32.97
CA GLU A 104 -26.02 -20.31 -32.04
C GLU A 104 -26.90 -21.40 -31.42
N LEU A 105 -27.06 -21.34 -30.09
CA LEU A 105 -27.81 -22.32 -29.29
C LEU A 105 -27.33 -23.78 -29.41
N ALA A 106 -26.17 -24.03 -30.03
CA ALA A 106 -25.63 -25.38 -30.18
C ALA A 106 -25.24 -25.97 -28.81
N ILE A 107 -25.45 -27.27 -28.66
CA ILE A 107 -25.08 -28.03 -27.47
C ILE A 107 -23.98 -29.01 -27.84
N PHE A 108 -22.78 -28.82 -27.30
CA PHE A 108 -21.68 -29.76 -27.38
C PHE A 108 -21.70 -30.65 -26.14
N GLU A 109 -22.13 -31.90 -26.30
CA GLU A 109 -22.26 -32.90 -25.23
C GLU A 109 -20.93 -33.57 -24.90
N GLY A 110 -20.06 -33.71 -25.91
CA GLY A 110 -18.67 -34.15 -25.78
C GLY A 110 -17.69 -32.97 -25.94
N GLU A 111 -16.42 -33.28 -26.19
CA GLU A 111 -15.38 -32.27 -26.38
C GLU A 111 -15.63 -31.45 -27.65
N ALA A 112 -15.47 -30.13 -27.56
CA ALA A 112 -15.62 -29.20 -28.68
C ALA A 112 -14.24 -28.68 -29.09
N GLY A 113 -13.61 -29.35 -30.06
CA GLY A 113 -12.23 -29.10 -30.45
C GLY A 113 -12.12 -28.14 -31.64
N PHE A 114 -11.80 -26.88 -31.41
CA PHE A 114 -11.51 -25.84 -32.40
C PHE A 114 -10.04 -25.40 -32.40
N LYS A 115 -9.14 -26.22 -31.85
CA LYS A 115 -7.71 -25.93 -31.78
C LYS A 115 -7.14 -25.54 -33.15
N SER A 116 -6.50 -24.38 -33.24
CA SER A 116 -5.92 -23.82 -34.46
C SER A 116 -6.91 -23.63 -35.62
N ALA A 117 -8.22 -23.60 -35.35
CA ALA A 117 -9.22 -23.30 -36.36
C ALA A 117 -9.13 -21.82 -36.79
N THR A 118 -9.49 -21.53 -38.04
CA THR A 118 -9.56 -20.16 -38.57
C THR A 118 -11.00 -19.84 -38.96
N PHE A 119 -11.56 -18.80 -38.36
CA PHE A 119 -12.87 -18.25 -38.69
C PHE A 119 -12.66 -16.97 -39.50
N LYS A 120 -13.00 -17.00 -40.80
CA LYS A 120 -12.85 -15.84 -41.69
C LYS A 120 -14.05 -14.91 -41.63
N GLY A 121 -15.27 -15.46 -41.56
CA GLY A 121 -16.50 -14.74 -41.25
C GLY A 121 -16.75 -14.65 -39.74
N ASP A 122 -17.98 -14.32 -39.36
CA ASP A 122 -18.37 -14.22 -37.96
C ASP A 122 -18.47 -15.60 -37.32
N ALA A 123 -17.91 -15.76 -36.12
CA ALA A 123 -18.00 -16.98 -35.34
C ALA A 123 -19.04 -16.80 -34.23
N VAL A 124 -20.24 -17.34 -34.43
CA VAL A 124 -21.39 -17.11 -33.56
C VAL A 124 -21.65 -18.35 -32.72
N PHE A 125 -21.26 -18.30 -31.46
CA PHE A 125 -21.54 -19.27 -30.40
C PHE A 125 -22.50 -18.70 -29.34
N ASP A 126 -23.36 -17.75 -29.74
CA ASP A 126 -24.31 -17.11 -28.85
C ASP A 126 -25.22 -18.16 -28.20
N SER A 127 -25.32 -18.11 -26.88
CA SER A 127 -26.12 -19.01 -26.05
C SER A 127 -25.79 -20.50 -26.28
N ALA A 128 -24.61 -20.81 -26.81
CA ALA A 128 -24.12 -22.18 -26.95
C ALA A 128 -23.76 -22.78 -25.59
N THR A 129 -23.93 -24.09 -25.44
CA THR A 129 -23.60 -24.83 -24.21
C THR A 129 -22.52 -25.86 -24.51
N PHE A 130 -21.38 -25.74 -23.82
CA PHE A 130 -20.26 -26.69 -23.86
C PHE A 130 -20.27 -27.51 -22.57
N LYS A 131 -20.82 -28.73 -22.62
CA LYS A 131 -20.93 -29.62 -21.45
C LYS A 131 -19.60 -30.27 -21.06
N ASN A 132 -18.64 -30.29 -22.00
CA ASN A 132 -17.30 -30.80 -21.80
C ASN A 132 -16.25 -29.77 -22.24
N HIS A 133 -14.97 -30.15 -22.29
CA HIS A 133 -13.87 -29.26 -22.65
C HIS A 133 -14.11 -28.57 -24.00
N ALA A 134 -13.91 -27.26 -24.03
CA ALA A 134 -14.00 -26.43 -25.23
C ALA A 134 -12.61 -25.90 -25.58
N GLU A 135 -12.05 -26.37 -26.70
CA GLU A 135 -10.67 -26.07 -27.08
C GLU A 135 -10.63 -25.06 -28.24
N PHE A 136 -10.32 -23.81 -27.95
CA PHE A 136 -10.06 -22.74 -28.93
C PHE A 136 -8.58 -22.34 -28.96
N GLU A 137 -7.68 -23.21 -28.49
CA GLU A 137 -6.24 -22.96 -28.43
C GLU A 137 -5.69 -22.58 -29.81
N SER A 138 -5.00 -21.44 -29.89
CA SER A 138 -4.45 -20.89 -31.15
C SER A 138 -5.47 -20.68 -32.26
N ALA A 139 -6.77 -20.63 -31.95
CA ALA A 139 -7.81 -20.29 -32.92
C ALA A 139 -7.67 -18.83 -33.36
N THR A 140 -7.94 -18.56 -34.64
CA THR A 140 -7.91 -17.21 -35.20
C THR A 140 -9.31 -16.79 -35.65
N PHE A 141 -9.84 -15.75 -35.03
CA PHE A 141 -11.11 -15.12 -35.37
C PHE A 141 -10.82 -13.83 -36.13
N LYS A 142 -10.99 -13.84 -37.45
CA LYS A 142 -10.71 -12.68 -38.31
C LYS A 142 -11.81 -11.63 -38.31
N ASN A 143 -13.04 -12.06 -37.99
CA ASN A 143 -14.19 -11.17 -37.82
C ASN A 143 -14.75 -11.28 -36.39
N HIS A 144 -16.03 -10.97 -36.17
CA HIS A 144 -16.61 -10.95 -34.84
C HIS A 144 -16.67 -12.36 -34.25
N ALA A 145 -16.29 -12.49 -32.97
CA ALA A 145 -16.42 -13.73 -32.21
C ALA A 145 -17.43 -13.51 -31.10
N VAL A 146 -18.58 -14.17 -31.20
CA VAL A 146 -19.75 -13.93 -30.34
C VAL A 146 -20.02 -15.15 -29.47
N PHE A 147 -19.70 -15.06 -28.18
CA PHE A 147 -19.92 -16.05 -27.13
C PHE A 147 -20.87 -15.51 -26.05
N ARG A 148 -21.78 -14.60 -26.41
CA ARG A 148 -22.74 -14.01 -25.47
C ARG A 148 -23.59 -15.09 -24.84
N SER A 149 -23.82 -15.00 -23.54
CA SER A 149 -24.62 -15.97 -22.78
C SER A 149 -24.19 -17.44 -22.96
N ALA A 150 -23.00 -17.70 -23.50
CA ALA A 150 -22.49 -19.06 -23.68
C ALA A 150 -22.13 -19.66 -22.32
N THR A 151 -22.39 -20.95 -22.15
CA THR A 151 -22.10 -21.68 -20.91
C THR A 151 -21.02 -22.72 -21.16
N PHE A 152 -19.93 -22.64 -20.40
CA PHE A 152 -18.83 -23.61 -20.40
C PHE A 152 -18.87 -24.37 -19.08
N GLU A 153 -19.39 -25.60 -19.08
CA GLU A 153 -19.54 -26.44 -17.87
C GLU A 153 -18.21 -27.05 -17.41
N ARG A 154 -17.23 -27.12 -18.32
CA ARG A 154 -15.85 -27.59 -18.09
C ARG A 154 -14.87 -26.56 -18.63
N ARG A 155 -13.58 -26.86 -18.49
CA ARG A 155 -12.49 -25.96 -18.90
C ARG A 155 -12.65 -25.44 -20.33
N ALA A 156 -12.50 -24.13 -20.48
CA ALA A 156 -12.48 -23.45 -21.77
C ALA A 156 -11.05 -22.95 -22.06
N TRP A 157 -10.46 -23.41 -23.16
CA TRP A 157 -9.09 -23.08 -23.54
C TRP A 157 -9.05 -22.12 -24.72
N PHE A 158 -8.77 -20.85 -24.47
CA PHE A 158 -8.52 -19.81 -25.46
C PHE A 158 -7.03 -19.40 -25.53
N TRP A 159 -6.13 -20.27 -25.07
CA TRP A 159 -4.69 -19.99 -25.05
C TRP A 159 -4.20 -19.62 -26.45
N SER A 160 -3.58 -18.44 -26.59
CA SER A 160 -3.00 -17.94 -27.84
C SER A 160 -4.02 -17.75 -28.96
N ALA A 161 -5.32 -17.71 -28.61
CA ALA A 161 -6.35 -17.30 -29.55
C ALA A 161 -6.13 -15.84 -29.97
N THR A 162 -6.39 -15.55 -31.24
CA THR A 162 -6.31 -14.19 -31.79
C THR A 162 -7.69 -13.75 -32.24
N PHE A 163 -8.15 -12.62 -31.70
CA PHE A 163 -9.39 -11.96 -32.07
C PHE A 163 -9.06 -10.67 -32.81
N GLU A 164 -9.17 -10.67 -34.15
CA GLU A 164 -8.83 -9.50 -34.98
C GLU A 164 -9.89 -8.39 -34.91
N ARG A 165 -11.14 -8.75 -34.60
CA ARG A 165 -12.27 -7.84 -34.36
C ARG A 165 -12.83 -8.06 -32.96
N ARG A 166 -14.06 -7.59 -32.72
CA ARG A 166 -14.69 -7.63 -31.40
C ARG A 166 -14.93 -9.08 -30.95
N ALA A 167 -14.51 -9.38 -29.72
CA ALA A 167 -14.78 -10.63 -29.03
C ALA A 167 -15.80 -10.37 -27.91
N GLU A 168 -16.97 -11.01 -27.98
CA GLU A 168 -18.07 -10.79 -27.05
C GLU A 168 -18.30 -12.02 -26.18
N PHE A 169 -17.93 -11.93 -24.91
CA PHE A 169 -18.21 -12.90 -23.85
C PHE A 169 -19.24 -12.33 -22.85
N GLU A 170 -20.08 -11.40 -23.30
CA GLU A 170 -21.06 -10.74 -22.45
C GLU A 170 -22.04 -11.75 -21.84
N SER A 171 -22.20 -11.72 -20.53
CA SER A 171 -23.01 -12.67 -19.76
C SER A 171 -22.63 -14.15 -19.94
N ALA A 172 -21.44 -14.45 -20.48
CA ALA A 172 -20.95 -15.82 -20.56
C ALA A 172 -20.66 -16.37 -19.16
N THR A 173 -20.91 -17.66 -18.98
CA THR A 173 -20.68 -18.37 -17.71
C THR A 173 -19.63 -19.46 -17.89
N PHE A 174 -18.56 -19.37 -17.12
CA PHE A 174 -17.50 -20.39 -17.04
C PHE A 174 -17.60 -21.09 -15.68
N GLU A 175 -18.18 -22.29 -15.67
CA GLU A 175 -18.39 -23.09 -14.44
C GLU A 175 -17.08 -23.70 -13.91
N ASP A 176 -16.07 -23.81 -14.78
CA ASP A 176 -14.73 -24.34 -14.50
C ASP A 176 -13.68 -23.35 -15.06
N ASP A 177 -12.40 -23.70 -15.05
CA ASP A 177 -11.31 -22.80 -15.41
C ASP A 177 -11.39 -22.26 -16.86
N ALA A 178 -11.24 -20.95 -17.01
CA ALA A 178 -11.19 -20.25 -18.30
C ALA A 178 -9.79 -19.73 -18.58
N TRP A 179 -9.15 -20.23 -19.65
CA TRP A 179 -7.75 -19.97 -19.97
C TRP A 179 -7.61 -19.09 -21.20
N PHE A 180 -7.36 -17.81 -21.01
CA PHE A 180 -7.03 -16.81 -22.04
C PHE A 180 -5.54 -16.46 -22.08
N ARG A 181 -4.68 -17.33 -21.54
CA ARG A 181 -3.23 -17.13 -21.49
C ARG A 181 -2.69 -16.77 -22.88
N SER A 182 -1.91 -15.69 -22.97
CA SER A 182 -1.31 -15.21 -24.21
C SER A 182 -2.29 -14.98 -25.37
N ALA A 183 -3.59 -14.80 -25.09
CA ALA A 183 -4.57 -14.42 -26.10
C ALA A 183 -4.36 -12.97 -26.53
N THR A 184 -4.63 -12.68 -27.80
CA THR A 184 -4.51 -11.33 -28.36
C THR A 184 -5.88 -10.84 -28.83
N PHE A 185 -6.35 -9.76 -28.22
CA PHE A 185 -7.58 -9.07 -28.58
C PHE A 185 -7.22 -7.76 -29.29
N LYS A 186 -7.24 -7.80 -30.63
CA LYS A 186 -6.97 -6.60 -31.45
C LYS A 186 -8.17 -5.66 -31.51
N GLY A 187 -9.37 -6.24 -31.56
CA GLY A 187 -10.61 -5.51 -31.36
C GLY A 187 -11.01 -5.46 -29.88
N HIS A 188 -12.17 -4.85 -29.60
CA HIS A 188 -12.70 -4.78 -28.23
C HIS A 188 -12.97 -6.17 -27.65
N ALA A 189 -12.57 -6.39 -26.40
CA ALA A 189 -12.85 -7.60 -25.63
C ALA A 189 -13.93 -7.30 -24.58
N VAL A 190 -15.11 -7.90 -24.74
CA VAL A 190 -16.28 -7.58 -23.91
C VAL A 190 -16.61 -8.75 -22.99
N PHE A 191 -16.26 -8.63 -21.72
CA PHE A 191 -16.58 -9.58 -20.63
C PHE A 191 -17.63 -9.02 -19.67
N ARG A 192 -18.49 -8.11 -20.15
CA ARG A 192 -19.52 -7.47 -19.35
C ARG A 192 -20.45 -8.52 -18.73
N SER A 193 -20.67 -8.45 -17.43
CA SER A 193 -21.50 -9.40 -16.68
C SER A 193 -21.09 -10.87 -16.83
N ALA A 194 -19.88 -11.16 -17.31
CA ALA A 194 -19.38 -12.53 -17.39
C ALA A 194 -19.13 -13.09 -15.99
N THR A 195 -19.41 -14.38 -15.79
CA THR A 195 -19.22 -15.07 -14.51
C THR A 195 -18.17 -16.16 -14.65
N PHE A 196 -17.10 -16.07 -13.85
CA PHE A 196 -16.03 -17.05 -13.76
C PHE A 196 -16.06 -17.73 -12.40
N LYS A 197 -16.55 -18.98 -12.36
CA LYS A 197 -16.64 -19.79 -11.14
C LYS A 197 -15.34 -20.55 -10.83
N GLY A 198 -14.58 -20.89 -11.89
CA GLY A 198 -13.22 -21.42 -11.82
C GLY A 198 -12.15 -20.33 -11.87
N TYR A 199 -10.89 -20.73 -12.07
CA TYR A 199 -9.80 -19.77 -12.30
C TYR A 199 -9.99 -19.04 -13.64
N ALA A 200 -9.80 -17.72 -13.66
CA ALA A 200 -9.82 -16.93 -14.89
C ALA A 200 -8.40 -16.45 -15.22
N VAL A 201 -7.77 -17.06 -16.22
CA VAL A 201 -6.33 -16.88 -16.50
C VAL A 201 -6.13 -16.07 -17.78
N PHE A 202 -5.82 -14.79 -17.64
CA PHE A 202 -5.43 -13.84 -18.68
C PHE A 202 -3.92 -13.53 -18.67
N GLU A 203 -3.10 -14.44 -18.12
CA GLU A 203 -1.65 -14.27 -18.03
C GLU A 203 -1.05 -13.98 -19.42
N SER A 204 -0.26 -12.90 -19.50
CA SER A 204 0.38 -12.42 -20.74
C SER A 204 -0.60 -12.16 -21.90
N ALA A 205 -1.90 -11.97 -21.63
CA ALA A 205 -2.85 -11.56 -22.66
C ALA A 205 -2.58 -10.11 -23.10
N THR A 206 -2.85 -9.81 -24.37
CA THR A 206 -2.70 -8.47 -24.95
C THR A 206 -4.06 -7.97 -25.41
N PHE A 207 -4.48 -6.83 -24.88
CA PHE A 207 -5.69 -6.11 -25.25
C PHE A 207 -5.28 -4.84 -25.99
N GLU A 208 -5.21 -4.90 -27.33
CA GLU A 208 -4.93 -3.73 -28.17
C GLU A 208 -6.16 -2.81 -28.23
N GLY A 209 -7.37 -3.40 -28.25
CA GLY A 209 -8.63 -2.68 -28.10
C GLY A 209 -9.10 -2.60 -26.64
N ASP A 210 -10.16 -1.81 -26.39
CA ASP A 210 -10.75 -1.70 -25.05
C ASP A 210 -11.18 -3.07 -24.48
N ALA A 211 -10.88 -3.30 -23.20
CA ALA A 211 -11.24 -4.48 -22.43
C ALA A 211 -12.28 -4.12 -21.36
N TRP A 212 -13.50 -4.63 -21.52
CA TRP A 212 -14.62 -4.29 -20.64
C TRP A 212 -14.99 -5.47 -19.74
N PHE A 213 -14.61 -5.38 -18.47
CA PHE A 213 -14.95 -6.33 -17.39
C PHE A 213 -16.05 -5.79 -16.48
N ARG A 214 -16.85 -4.83 -16.98
CA ARG A 214 -17.90 -4.18 -16.20
C ARG A 214 -18.88 -5.22 -15.65
N SER A 215 -19.12 -5.19 -14.34
CA SER A 215 -19.99 -6.16 -13.64
C SER A 215 -19.58 -7.63 -13.78
N ALA A 216 -18.35 -7.92 -14.21
CA ALA A 216 -17.85 -9.29 -14.23
C ALA A 216 -17.64 -9.81 -12.81
N THR A 217 -17.93 -11.10 -12.60
CA THR A 217 -17.77 -11.76 -11.29
C THR A 217 -16.72 -12.86 -11.40
N PHE A 218 -15.74 -12.84 -10.50
CA PHE A 218 -14.68 -13.83 -10.36
C PHE A 218 -14.78 -14.49 -8.99
N GLU A 219 -15.36 -15.70 -8.92
CA GLU A 219 -15.56 -16.43 -7.65
C GLU A 219 -14.25 -17.04 -7.12
N ARG A 220 -13.28 -17.28 -8.02
CA ARG A 220 -11.92 -17.72 -7.71
C ARG A 220 -10.91 -16.65 -8.15
N ARG A 221 -9.63 -17.01 -8.15
CA ARG A 221 -8.56 -16.10 -8.54
C ARG A 221 -8.67 -15.72 -10.01
N ALA A 222 -8.52 -14.42 -10.28
CA ALA A 222 -8.37 -13.86 -11.61
C ALA A 222 -6.90 -13.45 -11.83
N GLU A 223 -6.26 -13.99 -12.86
CA GLU A 223 -4.83 -13.79 -13.13
C GLU A 223 -4.64 -12.99 -14.41
N PHE A 224 -4.21 -11.73 -14.27
CA PHE A 224 -3.81 -10.80 -15.32
C PHE A 224 -2.29 -10.55 -15.28
N GLU A 225 -1.51 -11.50 -14.78
CA GLU A 225 -0.06 -11.35 -14.66
C GLU A 225 0.58 -11.08 -16.02
N SER A 226 1.41 -10.04 -16.10
CA SER A 226 2.06 -9.58 -17.33
C SER A 226 1.09 -9.26 -18.49
N ALA A 227 -0.21 -9.08 -18.21
CA ALA A 227 -1.16 -8.65 -19.23
C ALA A 227 -0.86 -7.22 -19.68
N ILE A 228 -1.10 -6.93 -20.95
CA ILE A 228 -0.88 -5.62 -21.56
C ILE A 228 -2.23 -5.08 -22.02
N PHE A 229 -2.63 -3.95 -21.44
CA PHE A 229 -3.80 -3.18 -21.83
C PHE A 229 -3.32 -1.93 -22.58
N GLU A 230 -3.32 -1.99 -23.91
CA GLU A 230 -3.01 -0.83 -24.75
C GLU A 230 -4.24 0.06 -24.88
N GLY A 231 -5.43 -0.55 -25.07
CA GLY A 231 -6.72 0.12 -24.96
C GLY A 231 -7.19 0.26 -23.51
N ARG A 232 -8.38 0.87 -23.32
CA ARG A 232 -8.92 1.14 -21.97
C ARG A 232 -9.34 -0.15 -21.28
N ALA A 233 -8.94 -0.30 -20.01
CA ALA A 233 -9.36 -1.41 -19.16
C ALA A 233 -10.44 -0.94 -18.15
N GLU A 234 -11.67 -1.42 -18.30
CA GLU A 234 -12.80 -1.02 -17.44
C GLU A 234 -13.21 -2.17 -16.51
N PHE A 235 -13.14 -1.91 -15.20
CA PHE A 235 -13.54 -2.84 -14.14
C PHE A 235 -14.65 -2.26 -13.22
N GLU A 236 -15.41 -1.26 -13.69
CA GLU A 236 -16.53 -0.72 -12.91
C GLU A 236 -17.49 -1.85 -12.52
N LEU A 237 -17.90 -1.92 -11.25
CA LEU A 237 -18.80 -2.97 -10.73
C LEU A 237 -18.22 -4.40 -10.76
N ALA A 238 -16.94 -4.60 -11.09
CA ALA A 238 -16.36 -5.92 -11.05
C ALA A 238 -16.29 -6.44 -9.59
N ILE A 239 -16.58 -7.73 -9.41
CA ILE A 239 -16.54 -8.41 -8.13
C ILE A 239 -15.49 -9.52 -8.20
N PHE A 240 -14.49 -9.44 -7.33
CA PHE A 240 -13.51 -10.50 -7.12
C PHE A 240 -13.75 -11.11 -5.74
N GLU A 241 -14.39 -12.28 -5.68
CA GLU A 241 -14.51 -13.03 -4.42
C GLU A 241 -13.19 -13.71 -4.04
N GLY A 242 -12.34 -13.99 -5.04
CA GLY A 242 -10.96 -14.45 -4.86
C GLY A 242 -9.90 -13.35 -4.98
N ASP A 243 -8.64 -13.77 -5.14
CA ASP A 243 -7.51 -12.86 -5.41
C ASP A 243 -7.60 -12.26 -6.83
N ALA A 244 -7.19 -11.01 -7.00
CA ALA A 244 -7.03 -10.36 -8.30
C ALA A 244 -5.55 -10.04 -8.56
N TRP A 245 -4.91 -10.76 -9.47
CA TRP A 245 -3.47 -10.67 -9.72
C TRP A 245 -3.19 -9.89 -11.00
N PHE A 246 -2.70 -8.68 -10.87
CA PHE A 246 -2.24 -7.80 -11.95
C PHE A 246 -0.71 -7.60 -11.88
N GLU A 247 0.01 -8.60 -11.39
CA GLU A 247 1.47 -8.51 -11.22
C GLU A 247 2.14 -8.27 -12.58
N SER A 248 3.02 -7.27 -12.66
CA SER A 248 3.72 -6.85 -13.88
C SER A 248 2.80 -6.45 -15.06
N ALA A 249 1.50 -6.25 -14.82
CA ALA A 249 0.58 -5.79 -15.84
C ALA A 249 0.93 -4.36 -16.30
N THR A 250 0.73 -4.08 -17.58
CA THR A 250 0.97 -2.75 -18.15
C THR A 250 -0.35 -2.14 -18.61
N PHE A 251 -0.66 -0.97 -18.07
CA PHE A 251 -1.80 -0.15 -18.46
C PHE A 251 -1.28 1.09 -19.18
N VAL A 252 -1.43 1.13 -20.50
CA VAL A 252 -1.02 2.29 -21.31
C VAL A 252 -2.01 3.42 -21.11
N GLU A 253 -3.31 3.13 -21.27
CA GLU A 253 -4.43 4.04 -21.05
C GLU A 253 -5.38 3.45 -19.99
N ALA A 254 -5.36 4.02 -18.79
CA ALA A 254 -6.26 3.60 -17.71
C ALA A 254 -6.82 4.84 -17.02
N ASP A 255 -7.80 5.51 -17.63
CA ASP A 255 -8.43 6.69 -17.03
C ASP A 255 -9.01 6.37 -15.63
N GLN A 256 -9.70 5.24 -15.52
CA GLN A 256 -10.39 4.82 -14.32
C GLN A 256 -10.33 3.29 -14.13
N PHE A 257 -9.87 2.85 -12.96
CA PHE A 257 -9.85 1.45 -12.57
C PHE A 257 -10.74 1.26 -11.33
N GLY A 258 -11.95 0.74 -11.55
CA GLY A 258 -13.00 0.64 -10.54
C GLY A 258 -14.01 1.79 -10.65
N PRO A 259 -14.91 1.98 -9.67
CA PRO A 259 -14.99 1.27 -8.40
C PRO A 259 -15.26 -0.23 -8.55
N LEU A 260 -14.50 -1.06 -7.83
CA LEU A 260 -14.64 -2.51 -7.78
C LEU A 260 -14.46 -3.05 -6.37
N VAL A 261 -14.91 -4.28 -6.14
CA VAL A 261 -14.78 -4.99 -4.86
C VAL A 261 -13.87 -6.20 -5.01
N CYS A 262 -12.92 -6.37 -4.09
CA CYS A 262 -12.13 -7.59 -3.96
C CYS A 262 -12.17 -8.09 -2.51
N ALA A 263 -12.75 -9.26 -2.28
CA ALA A 263 -12.91 -9.82 -0.95
C ALA A 263 -11.57 -10.19 -0.30
N GLU A 264 -10.55 -10.50 -1.10
CA GLU A 264 -9.21 -10.88 -0.63
C GLU A 264 -8.16 -9.81 -0.96
N GLN A 265 -7.25 -10.08 -1.92
CA GLN A 265 -6.14 -9.19 -2.23
C GLN A 265 -6.09 -8.82 -3.72
N ILE A 266 -5.71 -7.56 -3.97
CA ILE A 266 -5.35 -7.06 -5.29
C ILE A 266 -3.82 -6.93 -5.34
N VAL A 267 -3.17 -7.60 -6.28
CA VAL A 267 -1.72 -7.54 -6.48
C VAL A 267 -1.41 -6.73 -7.73
N LEU A 268 -0.88 -5.52 -7.55
CA LEU A 268 -0.35 -4.63 -8.60
C LEU A 268 1.18 -4.57 -8.56
N SER A 269 1.85 -5.53 -7.91
CA SER A 269 3.31 -5.56 -7.82
C SER A 269 3.94 -5.52 -9.22
N GLY A 270 4.90 -4.62 -9.46
CA GLY A 270 5.55 -4.46 -10.75
C GLY A 270 4.67 -3.87 -11.86
N ALA A 271 3.39 -3.57 -11.60
CA ALA A 271 2.49 -3.01 -12.60
C ALA A 271 2.94 -1.62 -13.04
N LYS A 272 2.62 -1.25 -14.28
CA LYS A 272 3.00 0.03 -14.89
C LYS A 272 1.76 0.78 -15.36
N PHE A 273 1.63 2.03 -14.93
CA PHE A 273 0.59 2.95 -15.38
C PHE A 273 1.23 4.06 -16.19
N GLY A 274 0.96 4.08 -17.51
CA GLY A 274 1.50 5.05 -18.46
C GLY A 274 0.73 6.37 -18.49
N GLY A 275 -0.60 6.30 -18.37
CA GLY A 275 -1.50 7.45 -18.37
C GLY A 275 -1.97 7.89 -16.97
N PRO A 276 -2.63 9.05 -16.86
CA PRO A 276 -3.31 9.45 -15.63
C PRO A 276 -4.36 8.42 -15.23
N VAL A 277 -4.47 8.08 -13.95
CA VAL A 277 -5.37 7.03 -13.49
C VAL A 277 -6.00 7.32 -12.13
N THR A 278 -7.30 7.07 -12.02
CA THR A 278 -8.00 6.97 -10.73
C THR A 278 -8.30 5.50 -10.40
N LEU A 279 -7.71 5.00 -9.31
CA LEU A 279 -7.97 3.67 -8.76
C LEU A 279 -8.97 3.79 -7.60
N SER A 280 -10.08 3.08 -7.68
CA SER A 280 -11.12 3.09 -6.64
C SER A 280 -11.44 1.66 -6.19
N PHE A 281 -10.94 1.25 -5.03
CA PHE A 281 -11.02 -0.15 -4.57
C PHE A 281 -11.61 -0.28 -3.17
N ALA A 282 -12.56 -1.21 -3.03
CA ALA A 282 -12.89 -1.80 -1.73
C ALA A 282 -12.21 -3.17 -1.65
N ALA A 283 -11.17 -3.30 -0.83
CA ALA A 283 -10.37 -4.53 -0.73
C ALA A 283 -9.76 -4.72 0.66
N ARG A 284 -9.43 -5.96 1.06
CA ARG A 284 -8.70 -6.17 2.34
C ARG A 284 -7.23 -5.83 2.23
N ARG A 285 -6.61 -6.14 1.08
CA ARG A 285 -5.19 -5.92 0.86
C ARG A 285 -4.92 -5.46 -0.57
N LEU A 286 -4.01 -4.49 -0.68
CA LEU A 286 -3.51 -3.98 -1.95
C LEU A 286 -1.98 -4.03 -1.93
N GLU A 287 -1.38 -4.81 -2.82
CA GLU A 287 0.07 -4.92 -2.93
C GLU A 287 0.57 -4.20 -4.18
N CYS A 288 1.35 -3.15 -4.00
CA CYS A 288 1.82 -2.24 -5.03
C CYS A 288 3.37 -2.19 -5.07
N ARG A 289 4.02 -3.31 -4.78
CA ARG A 289 5.49 -3.34 -4.66
C ARG A 289 6.15 -3.16 -6.01
N ARG A 290 7.13 -2.25 -6.12
CA ARG A 290 7.83 -1.95 -7.39
C ARG A 290 6.91 -1.54 -8.54
N ALA A 291 5.68 -1.15 -8.25
CA ALA A 291 4.79 -0.59 -9.25
C ALA A 291 5.29 0.79 -9.68
N ARG A 292 5.02 1.17 -10.94
CA ARG A 292 5.52 2.40 -11.55
C ARG A 292 4.36 3.22 -12.09
N TRP A 293 4.32 4.48 -11.67
CA TRP A 293 3.37 5.48 -12.18
C TRP A 293 4.14 6.54 -12.94
N SER A 294 3.92 6.58 -14.25
CA SER A 294 4.53 7.53 -15.18
C SER A 294 3.61 8.71 -15.50
N SER A 295 2.56 8.89 -14.70
CA SER A 295 1.65 10.04 -14.75
C SER A 295 0.99 10.24 -13.38
N THR A 296 0.15 11.27 -13.26
CA THR A 296 -0.59 11.56 -12.02
C THR A 296 -1.57 10.46 -11.70
N ALA A 297 -1.68 10.08 -10.43
CA ALA A 297 -2.62 9.06 -10.01
C ALA A 297 -3.34 9.43 -8.71
N GLU A 298 -4.58 8.98 -8.60
CA GLU A 298 -5.38 9.05 -7.38
C GLU A 298 -5.79 7.63 -6.99
N ILE A 299 -5.52 7.25 -5.75
CA ILE A 299 -5.88 5.93 -5.22
C ILE A 299 -6.83 6.13 -4.05
N ARG A 300 -8.10 5.81 -4.26
CA ARG A 300 -9.16 5.85 -3.25
C ARG A 300 -9.46 4.45 -2.77
N LEU A 301 -9.39 4.27 -1.45
CA LEU A 301 -9.41 2.95 -0.85
C LEU A 301 -10.43 2.85 0.26
N ARG A 302 -11.01 1.66 0.39
CA ARG A 302 -11.83 1.27 1.53
C ARG A 302 -11.28 -0.02 2.12
N TYR A 303 -11.18 -0.09 3.44
CA TYR A 303 -10.79 -1.28 4.22
C TYR A 303 -9.36 -1.81 4.03
N ALA A 304 -8.60 -1.27 3.08
CA ALA A 304 -7.39 -1.91 2.58
C ALA A 304 -6.17 -1.68 3.46
N THR A 305 -5.34 -2.71 3.61
CA THR A 305 -3.93 -2.55 3.98
C THR A 305 -3.08 -2.53 2.72
N VAL A 306 -2.29 -1.47 2.53
CA VAL A 306 -1.57 -1.18 1.29
C VAL A 306 -0.06 -1.23 1.46
N ASP A 307 0.64 -1.88 0.55
CA ASP A 307 2.10 -1.96 0.55
C ASP A 307 2.70 -1.37 -0.74
N PHE A 308 3.42 -0.26 -0.64
CA PHE A 308 4.10 0.41 -1.74
C PHE A 308 5.62 0.21 -1.72
N ALA A 309 6.13 -0.82 -1.06
CA ALA A 309 7.58 -1.01 -0.97
C ALA A 309 8.24 -0.98 -2.36
N HIS A 310 9.18 -0.04 -2.53
CA HIS A 310 9.95 0.20 -3.74
C HIS A 310 9.13 0.68 -4.96
N ALA A 311 7.91 1.17 -4.75
CA ALA A 311 7.13 1.85 -5.79
C ALA A 311 7.84 3.12 -6.29
N VAL A 312 7.63 3.44 -7.57
CA VAL A 312 8.19 4.60 -8.24
C VAL A 312 7.07 5.53 -8.70
N PHE A 313 7.10 6.77 -8.19
CA PHE A 313 6.16 7.82 -8.55
C PHE A 313 6.91 8.92 -9.30
N GLU A 314 6.70 9.03 -10.61
CA GLU A 314 7.33 10.08 -11.42
C GLU A 314 6.58 11.41 -11.36
N TYR A 315 5.32 11.36 -10.92
CA TYR A 315 4.37 12.47 -10.87
C TYR A 315 3.59 12.45 -9.54
N PRO A 316 2.87 13.54 -9.21
CA PRO A 316 1.99 13.61 -8.04
C PRO A 316 1.03 12.41 -7.94
N LEU A 317 1.04 11.78 -6.76
CA LEU A 317 0.16 10.68 -6.43
C LEU A 317 -0.51 10.93 -5.08
N THR A 318 -1.85 10.81 -5.07
CA THR A 318 -2.65 10.93 -3.85
C THR A 318 -3.22 9.58 -3.46
N ILE A 319 -3.11 9.23 -2.18
CA ILE A 319 -3.73 8.05 -1.59
C ILE A 319 -4.69 8.51 -0.51
N ALA A 320 -5.97 8.18 -0.66
CA ALA A 320 -7.02 8.60 0.25
C ALA A 320 -7.81 7.40 0.78
N ALA A 321 -8.13 7.42 2.07
CA ALA A 321 -9.21 6.59 2.59
C ALA A 321 -10.55 7.22 2.23
N GLU A 322 -11.45 6.44 1.64
CA GLU A 322 -12.81 6.87 1.38
C GLU A 322 -13.72 6.35 2.51
N PRO A 323 -14.39 7.21 3.31
CA PRO A 323 -15.23 6.78 4.42
C PRO A 323 -16.60 6.27 3.95
N ASP A 324 -17.13 6.80 2.85
CA ASP A 324 -18.44 6.44 2.29
C ASP A 324 -18.32 5.42 1.14
N PRO A 325 -19.30 4.52 0.96
CA PRO A 325 -19.31 3.61 -0.19
C PRO A 325 -19.21 4.38 -1.50
N PHE A 326 -18.44 3.83 -2.44
CA PHE A 326 -18.28 4.46 -3.75
C PHE A 326 -19.63 4.62 -4.46
N VAL A 327 -19.87 5.81 -5.00
CA VAL A 327 -21.06 6.11 -5.81
C VAL A 327 -20.74 5.87 -7.27
N LEU A 328 -21.57 5.07 -7.92
CA LEU A 328 -21.45 4.68 -9.31
C LEU A 328 -21.94 5.79 -10.23
N THR A 329 -21.62 5.68 -11.51
CA THR A 329 -22.06 6.63 -12.55
C THR A 329 -23.59 6.79 -12.62
N ASP A 330 -24.35 5.76 -12.19
CA ASP A 330 -25.81 5.77 -12.14
C ASP A 330 -26.41 6.23 -10.80
N GLY A 331 -25.57 6.70 -9.85
CA GLY A 331 -25.97 7.20 -8.55
C GLY A 331 -26.23 6.12 -7.48
N ARG A 332 -26.10 4.83 -7.81
CA ARG A 332 -26.19 3.76 -6.81
C ARG A 332 -24.88 3.62 -6.04
N GLN A 333 -24.96 3.09 -4.83
CA GLN A 333 -23.76 2.70 -4.07
C GLN A 333 -23.25 1.35 -4.56
N LEU A 334 -21.93 1.20 -4.60
CA LEU A 334 -21.27 -0.07 -4.85
C LEU A 334 -21.70 -1.09 -3.77
N ALA A 335 -22.24 -2.23 -4.21
CA ALA A 335 -22.55 -3.33 -3.30
C ALA A 335 -21.24 -3.97 -2.81
N GLU A 336 -21.06 -4.02 -1.50
CA GLU A 336 -19.88 -4.54 -0.82
C GLU A 336 -20.17 -5.90 -0.13
N ASP A 337 -21.19 -6.61 -0.61
CA ASP A 337 -21.66 -7.91 -0.11
C ASP A 337 -20.58 -9.01 0.02
N PRO A 338 -19.51 -9.04 -0.81
CA PRO A 338 -18.42 -10.02 -0.66
C PRO A 338 -17.62 -9.93 0.64
N PHE A 339 -17.83 -8.91 1.49
CA PHE A 339 -17.25 -8.85 2.84
C PHE A 339 -18.22 -9.48 3.87
N PRO A 340 -17.98 -10.72 4.35
CA PRO A 340 -18.93 -11.44 5.21
C PRO A 340 -19.08 -10.84 6.61
N SER A 341 -18.17 -9.96 7.00
CA SER A 341 -18.14 -9.20 8.26
C SER A 341 -17.67 -7.80 7.94
N ALA A 342 -18.28 -6.77 8.56
CA ALA A 342 -17.86 -5.38 8.42
C ALA A 342 -16.33 -5.28 8.62
N PRO A 343 -15.54 -5.03 7.55
CA PRO A 343 -14.10 -4.94 7.66
C PRO A 343 -13.71 -3.77 8.58
N ASP A 344 -12.48 -3.74 9.09
CA ASP A 344 -11.97 -2.51 9.73
C ASP A 344 -12.10 -1.37 8.71
N PRO A 345 -12.90 -0.32 8.98
CA PRO A 345 -13.15 0.75 8.01
C PRO A 345 -11.88 1.53 7.66
N ARG A 346 -10.82 1.39 8.46
CA ARG A 346 -9.56 2.10 8.25
C ARG A 346 -8.77 1.52 7.09
N VAL A 347 -8.23 2.41 6.27
CA VAL A 347 -7.19 2.10 5.30
C VAL A 347 -5.83 2.27 5.97
N ARG A 348 -4.98 1.25 5.89
CA ARG A 348 -3.66 1.21 6.51
C ARG A 348 -2.57 1.23 5.45
N VAL A 349 -1.48 1.94 5.71
CA VAL A 349 -0.26 1.80 4.92
C VAL A 349 0.72 0.90 5.67
N ALA A 350 1.13 -0.20 5.03
CA ALA A 350 2.07 -1.16 5.59
C ALA A 350 3.53 -0.71 5.39
N SER A 351 3.87 -0.18 4.22
CA SER A 351 5.25 0.20 3.91
C SER A 351 5.35 1.21 2.77
N LEU A 352 6.23 2.20 2.97
CA LEU A 352 6.72 3.16 1.97
C LEU A 352 8.23 3.00 1.75
N ARG A 353 8.83 1.88 2.18
CA ARG A 353 10.27 1.66 2.06
C ARG A 353 10.73 1.76 0.60
N GLY A 354 11.76 2.56 0.34
CA GLY A 354 12.36 2.68 -0.99
C GLY A 354 11.53 3.50 -1.99
N VAL A 355 10.47 4.16 -1.53
CA VAL A 355 9.67 5.12 -2.29
C VAL A 355 10.31 6.50 -2.24
N ASP A 356 10.16 7.30 -3.30
CA ASP A 356 10.38 8.74 -3.26
C ASP A 356 9.07 9.45 -2.87
N ALA A 357 9.05 10.10 -1.71
CA ALA A 357 7.87 10.75 -1.17
C ALA A 357 7.68 12.20 -1.62
N ALA A 358 8.54 12.75 -2.49
CA ALA A 358 8.46 14.14 -2.96
C ALA A 358 7.11 14.52 -3.57
N HIS A 359 6.44 13.55 -4.18
CA HIS A 359 5.18 13.72 -4.90
C HIS A 359 4.01 12.98 -4.26
N LEU A 360 4.17 12.51 -3.03
CA LEU A 360 3.18 11.66 -2.35
C LEU A 360 2.31 12.48 -1.38
N VAL A 361 0.99 12.35 -1.54
CA VAL A 361 -0.01 12.88 -0.62
C VAL A 361 -0.76 11.69 0.00
N LEU A 362 -0.84 11.66 1.34
CA LEU A 362 -1.61 10.68 2.09
C LEU A 362 -2.74 11.39 2.83
N ALA A 363 -3.97 10.97 2.61
CA ALA A 363 -5.17 11.57 3.17
C ALA A 363 -5.98 10.53 3.98
N ASP A 364 -6.25 10.85 5.25
CA ASP A 364 -7.13 10.05 6.12
C ASP A 364 -6.70 8.58 6.32
N LEU A 365 -5.38 8.32 6.28
CA LEU A 365 -4.81 6.97 6.40
C LEU A 365 -4.33 6.63 7.82
N ASP A 366 -4.39 5.35 8.19
CA ASP A 366 -3.74 4.80 9.37
C ASP A 366 -2.29 4.38 9.04
N LEU A 367 -1.34 5.14 9.59
CA LEU A 367 0.10 4.96 9.42
C LEU A 367 0.75 4.28 10.63
N SER A 368 -0.03 3.75 11.58
CA SER A 368 0.47 3.12 12.81
C SER A 368 1.40 1.94 12.56
N GLY A 369 1.16 1.19 11.48
CA GLY A 369 1.98 0.06 11.03
C GLY A 369 2.96 0.38 9.90
N CYS A 370 3.04 1.64 9.46
CA CYS A 370 3.77 2.01 8.25
C CYS A 370 5.29 2.02 8.47
N LEU A 371 6.02 1.32 7.60
CA LEU A 371 7.48 1.35 7.53
C LEU A 371 7.96 2.51 6.64
N PHE A 372 8.77 3.42 7.20
CA PHE A 372 9.32 4.61 6.54
C PHE A 372 10.84 4.57 6.34
N ALA A 373 11.54 3.65 7.00
CA ALA A 373 12.98 3.53 6.89
C ALA A 373 13.37 3.20 5.45
N GLY A 374 14.19 4.07 4.84
CA GLY A 374 14.62 3.95 3.45
C GLY A 374 13.73 4.66 2.43
N THR A 375 12.70 5.40 2.87
CA THR A 375 11.97 6.35 2.02
C THR A 375 12.84 7.59 1.73
N VAL A 376 12.86 8.04 0.48
CA VAL A 376 13.60 9.22 0.01
C VAL A 376 12.65 10.44 0.03
N HIS A 377 13.19 11.63 0.28
CA HIS A 377 12.43 12.90 0.40
C HIS A 377 11.22 12.82 1.33
N LEU A 378 11.33 12.04 2.41
CA LEU A 378 10.26 11.90 3.41
C LEU A 378 9.88 13.24 4.05
N ASP A 379 10.75 14.25 4.00
CA ASP A 379 10.47 15.61 4.44
C ASP A 379 9.50 16.39 3.54
N GLN A 380 9.23 15.89 2.32
CA GLN A 380 8.28 16.47 1.38
C GLN A 380 6.93 15.73 1.34
N LEU A 381 6.80 14.65 2.12
CA LEU A 381 5.54 13.90 2.25
C LEU A 381 4.43 14.82 2.77
N ARG A 382 3.30 14.87 2.06
CA ARG A 382 2.13 15.62 2.51
C ARG A 382 1.14 14.70 3.21
N LEU A 383 0.75 15.08 4.41
CA LEU A 383 -0.26 14.40 5.21
C LEU A 383 -1.46 15.32 5.33
N GLU A 384 -2.58 14.89 4.79
CA GLU A 384 -3.86 15.60 4.81
C GLU A 384 -4.89 14.82 5.64
N GLY A 385 -5.89 15.55 6.15
CA GLY A 385 -6.94 14.94 6.97
C GLY A 385 -6.43 14.28 8.26
N ALA A 386 -7.10 13.20 8.67
CA ALA A 386 -6.91 12.51 9.93
C ALA A 386 -5.89 11.35 9.86
N CYS A 387 -4.66 11.63 9.39
CA CYS A 387 -3.60 10.63 9.37
C CYS A 387 -3.16 10.25 10.81
N THR A 388 -3.22 8.96 11.15
CA THR A 388 -2.93 8.45 12.50
C THR A 388 -1.60 7.69 12.57
N PHE A 389 -0.94 7.72 13.72
CA PHE A 389 0.29 6.99 14.02
C PHE A 389 0.10 6.21 15.33
N ASP A 390 0.92 5.18 15.54
CA ASP A 390 0.91 4.46 16.81
C ASP A 390 1.49 5.34 17.93
N THR A 391 1.29 4.94 19.18
CA THR A 391 1.71 5.69 20.36
C THR A 391 2.59 4.86 21.28
N ALA A 392 3.46 5.56 22.02
CA ALA A 392 4.28 4.90 23.03
C ALA A 392 3.38 4.24 24.11
N PRO A 393 3.71 3.03 24.61
CA PRO A 393 2.88 2.31 25.57
C PRO A 393 2.63 3.14 26.84
N PRO A 394 1.38 3.21 27.35
CA PRO A 394 1.01 4.09 28.46
C PRO A 394 1.52 3.63 29.83
N ALA A 395 2.09 2.43 29.94
CA ALA A 395 2.30 1.78 31.24
C ALA A 395 3.51 2.35 32.03
N ALA A 396 3.26 2.59 33.32
CA ALA A 396 4.28 2.86 34.32
C ALA A 396 4.92 1.55 34.78
N HIS A 397 6.16 1.28 34.39
CA HIS A 397 6.81 0.02 34.75
C HIS A 397 7.60 0.12 36.05
N TRP A 398 7.14 -0.59 37.07
CA TRP A 398 7.73 -0.69 38.42
C TRP A 398 8.88 -1.71 38.54
N ARG A 399 9.26 -2.40 37.47
CA ARG A 399 10.25 -3.49 37.52
C ARG A 399 11.71 -3.04 37.66
N ARG A 400 11.97 -1.74 37.53
CA ARG A 400 13.22 -1.07 37.91
C ARG A 400 12.89 0.20 38.68
N TRP A 401 13.61 0.45 39.76
CA TRP A 401 13.56 1.74 40.45
C TRP A 401 14.60 2.68 39.81
N PRO A 402 14.22 3.91 39.41
CA PRO A 402 12.87 4.50 39.52
C PRO A 402 11.90 4.03 38.42
N PRO A 403 10.57 4.06 38.67
CA PRO A 403 9.56 3.62 37.71
C PRO A 403 9.63 4.44 36.42
N VAL A 404 9.79 3.76 35.28
CA VAL A 404 9.86 4.41 33.97
C VAL A 404 8.44 4.57 33.45
N ARG A 405 7.98 5.82 33.33
CA ARG A 405 6.80 6.19 32.53
C ARG A 405 7.29 6.67 31.18
N PHE A 406 6.83 6.01 30.11
CA PHE A 406 7.05 6.51 28.77
C PHE A 406 6.25 7.79 28.56
N THR A 407 6.78 8.66 27.71
CA THR A 407 6.10 9.87 27.27
C THR A 407 5.09 9.44 26.21
N GLU A 408 3.80 9.68 26.45
CA GLU A 408 2.77 9.57 25.41
C GLU A 408 3.14 10.51 24.25
N ARG A 409 3.34 9.92 23.08
CA ARG A 409 3.78 10.57 21.84
C ARG A 409 3.47 9.65 20.66
N ARG A 410 3.42 10.23 19.45
CA ARG A 410 3.44 9.46 18.20
C ARG A 410 4.77 8.74 18.01
N VAL A 411 4.72 7.48 17.58
CA VAL A 411 5.89 6.61 17.40
C VAL A 411 5.80 5.87 16.08
N LEU A 412 6.95 5.70 15.42
CA LEU A 412 7.08 4.91 14.19
C LEU A 412 6.97 3.41 14.48
N ALA A 413 6.36 2.65 13.56
CA ALA A 413 6.26 1.20 13.65
C ALA A 413 7.63 0.54 13.87
N GLU A 414 8.67 1.02 13.19
CA GLU A 414 10.03 0.50 13.35
C GLU A 414 10.64 0.74 14.74
N GLU A 415 10.25 1.81 15.45
CA GLU A 415 10.69 1.99 16.82
C GLU A 415 10.00 0.97 17.75
N HIS A 416 8.73 0.66 17.53
CA HIS A 416 8.05 -0.42 18.25
C HIS A 416 8.82 -1.74 18.07
N HIS A 417 9.16 -2.06 16.82
CA HIS A 417 9.93 -3.24 16.47
C HIS A 417 11.31 -3.27 17.14
N TRP A 418 12.05 -2.16 17.08
CA TRP A 418 13.37 -2.05 17.70
C TRP A 418 13.30 -2.24 19.21
N ARG A 419 12.37 -1.57 19.91
CA ARG A 419 12.22 -1.68 21.37
C ARG A 419 11.72 -3.04 21.83
N ALA A 420 10.81 -3.65 21.08
CA ALA A 420 10.35 -5.01 21.35
C ALA A 420 11.49 -6.03 21.24
N SER A 421 12.49 -5.77 20.39
CA SER A 421 13.66 -6.63 20.22
C SER A 421 14.77 -6.46 21.28
N GLN A 422 14.68 -5.43 22.14
CA GLN A 422 15.73 -5.15 23.12
C GLN A 422 15.70 -6.11 24.33
N PRO A 423 16.87 -6.44 24.92
CA PRO A 423 16.92 -7.19 26.18
C PRO A 423 16.14 -6.48 27.30
N GLY A 424 15.11 -7.14 27.85
CA GLY A 424 14.24 -6.54 28.86
C GLY A 424 13.14 -5.63 28.28
N ALA A 425 12.75 -5.86 27.03
CA ALA A 425 11.65 -5.17 26.37
C ALA A 425 10.39 -5.09 27.25
N VAL A 426 9.78 -3.92 27.22
CA VAL A 426 8.56 -3.63 27.97
C VAL A 426 7.34 -4.18 27.21
N ARG A 427 6.39 -4.80 27.92
CA ARG A 427 5.13 -5.26 27.33
C ARG A 427 4.33 -4.07 26.81
N GLY A 428 3.89 -4.11 25.55
CA GLY A 428 3.14 -3.04 24.88
C GLY A 428 3.81 -2.48 23.63
N TRP A 429 5.11 -2.74 23.43
CA TRP A 429 5.76 -2.49 22.14
C TRP A 429 5.40 -3.59 21.14
N ASN A 430 5.04 -3.21 19.92
CA ASN A 430 4.65 -4.15 18.87
C ASN A 430 5.88 -4.85 18.29
N VAL A 431 5.78 -6.16 18.09
CA VAL A 431 6.86 -6.97 17.53
C VAL A 431 6.83 -6.87 16.00
N ALA A 432 8.01 -6.80 15.38
CA ALA A 432 8.12 -6.83 13.93
C ALA A 432 7.44 -8.08 13.35
N VAL A 433 6.57 -7.87 12.37
CA VAL A 433 6.13 -8.96 11.48
C VAL A 433 7.35 -9.43 10.67
N LEU A 434 7.44 -10.74 10.41
CA LEU A 434 8.51 -11.35 9.61
C LEU A 434 8.70 -10.58 8.28
N GLY A 435 9.92 -10.12 8.01
CA GLY A 435 10.28 -9.41 6.77
C GLY A 435 10.35 -7.87 6.84
N ALA A 436 9.92 -7.25 7.94
CA ALA A 436 9.93 -5.77 8.10
C ALA A 436 11.35 -5.13 8.10
N GLY A 437 12.41 -5.93 8.18
CA GLY A 437 13.77 -5.43 8.40
C GLY A 437 13.96 -4.93 9.84
N ARG A 438 15.21 -4.74 10.27
CA ARG A 438 15.54 -4.15 11.58
C ARG A 438 16.12 -2.76 11.35
N ALA A 439 15.36 -1.73 11.72
CA ALA A 439 15.87 -0.37 11.74
C ALA A 439 16.40 -0.04 13.14
N GLY A 440 17.68 0.32 13.22
CA GLY A 440 18.31 0.75 14.46
C GLY A 440 18.12 2.25 14.72
N PRO A 441 18.50 2.76 15.91
CA PRO A 441 18.38 4.18 16.26
C PRO A 441 19.09 5.12 15.27
N LEU A 442 20.22 4.68 14.70
CA LEU A 442 20.97 5.41 13.66
C LEU A 442 20.15 5.66 12.41
N GLN A 443 19.33 4.70 12.00
CA GLN A 443 18.48 4.80 10.81
C GLN A 443 17.18 5.53 11.11
N LEU A 444 16.65 5.41 12.33
CA LEU A 444 15.39 6.03 12.72
C LEU A 444 15.52 7.53 13.02
N ALA A 445 16.67 8.01 13.52
CA ALA A 445 16.84 9.44 13.80
C ALA A 445 16.64 10.33 12.56
N PRO A 446 17.23 10.03 11.38
CA PRO A 446 16.93 10.75 10.14
C PRO A 446 15.45 10.68 9.72
N VAL A 447 14.79 9.53 9.89
CA VAL A 447 13.36 9.35 9.54
C VAL A 447 12.49 10.26 10.41
N TYR A 448 12.72 10.26 11.72
CA TYR A 448 12.06 11.18 12.66
C TYR A 448 12.27 12.65 12.29
N ARG A 449 13.50 13.02 11.89
CA ARG A 449 13.83 14.39 11.48
C ARG A 449 13.09 14.80 10.21
N ALA A 450 13.03 13.91 9.22
CA ALA A 450 12.34 14.17 7.96
C ALA A 450 10.84 14.35 8.19
N LEU A 451 10.19 13.44 8.94
CA LEU A 451 8.77 13.57 9.30
C LEU A 451 8.49 14.82 10.14
N ARG A 452 9.39 15.18 11.09
CA ARG A 452 9.25 16.44 11.81
C ARG A 452 9.17 17.61 10.83
N LYS A 453 10.09 17.69 9.87
CA LYS A 453 10.12 18.77 8.87
C LYS A 453 8.83 18.80 8.03
N ALA A 454 8.35 17.64 7.57
CA ALA A 454 7.07 17.55 6.86
C ALA A 454 5.89 18.11 7.68
N PHE A 455 5.83 17.80 8.98
CA PHE A 455 4.82 18.34 9.90
C PHE A 455 4.98 19.85 10.16
N GLU A 456 6.22 20.34 10.28
CA GLU A 456 6.52 21.78 10.43
C GLU A 456 6.07 22.56 9.18
N ASP A 457 6.38 22.04 7.98
CA ASP A 457 5.97 22.61 6.69
C ASP A 457 4.44 22.58 6.53
N GLY A 458 3.78 21.53 7.04
CA GLY A 458 2.32 21.41 7.16
C GLY A 458 1.68 22.23 8.29
N LYS A 459 2.44 23.03 9.04
CA LYS A 459 2.01 23.83 10.21
C LYS A 459 1.37 23.01 11.35
N HIS A 460 1.65 21.71 11.43
CA HIS A 460 1.14 20.82 12.47
C HIS A 460 2.17 20.71 13.62
N GLU A 461 2.32 21.81 14.38
CA GLU A 461 3.28 21.98 15.48
C GLU A 461 3.20 20.89 16.60
N PRO A 462 2.02 20.39 17.04
CA PRO A 462 1.96 19.30 18.03
C PRO A 462 2.63 18.00 17.57
N GLY A 463 2.37 17.61 16.33
CA GLY A 463 2.92 16.41 15.71
C GLY A 463 4.43 16.54 15.51
N ALA A 464 4.91 17.69 15.00
CA ALA A 464 6.33 17.98 14.87
C ALA A 464 7.08 17.83 16.21
N ALA A 465 6.50 18.29 17.32
CA ALA A 465 7.11 18.15 18.64
C ALA A 465 7.26 16.69 19.10
N ASP A 466 6.31 15.81 18.75
CA ASP A 466 6.38 14.38 19.07
C ASP A 466 7.50 13.69 18.27
N PHE A 467 7.62 14.00 16.97
CA PHE A 467 8.71 13.49 16.14
C PHE A 467 10.09 14.05 16.54
N TYR A 468 10.16 15.30 17.00
CA TYR A 468 11.39 15.86 17.61
C TYR A 468 11.82 15.07 18.84
N TYR A 469 10.88 14.76 19.73
CA TYR A 469 11.15 13.96 20.92
C TYR A 469 11.59 12.53 20.53
N GLY A 470 11.02 11.96 19.46
CA GLY A 470 11.46 10.73 18.80
C GLY A 470 12.92 10.77 18.33
N GLU A 471 13.27 11.79 17.52
CA GLU A 471 14.62 12.00 17.00
C GLU A 471 15.66 12.04 18.14
N MET A 472 15.41 12.85 19.16
CA MET A 472 16.36 13.01 20.29
C MET A 472 16.54 11.70 21.07
N GLU A 473 15.48 10.89 21.18
CA GLU A 473 15.59 9.60 21.83
C GLU A 473 16.37 8.59 21.01
N MET A 474 16.18 8.55 19.69
CA MET A 474 16.98 7.70 18.81
C MET A 474 18.46 8.11 18.85
N ARG A 475 18.77 9.42 18.84
CA ARG A 475 20.14 9.92 19.03
C ARG A 475 20.74 9.49 20.37
N ARG A 476 19.98 9.58 21.47
CA ARG A 476 20.48 9.12 22.80
C ARG A 476 20.87 7.64 22.80
N HIS A 477 20.16 6.81 22.03
CA HIS A 477 20.40 5.37 21.89
C HIS A 477 21.30 4.98 20.72
N ALA A 478 21.80 5.95 19.94
CA ALA A 478 22.71 5.70 18.85
C ALA A 478 24.13 5.41 19.36
N ASP A 479 24.80 4.46 18.72
CA ASP A 479 26.12 3.97 19.13
C ASP A 479 27.27 4.84 18.62
N ASP A 480 27.03 5.68 17.60
CA ASP A 480 28.02 6.56 16.97
C ASP A 480 28.31 7.86 17.76
N ILE A 481 27.44 8.21 18.71
CA ILE A 481 27.57 9.46 19.46
C ILE A 481 28.60 9.34 20.60
N PRO A 482 29.51 10.33 20.78
CA PRO A 482 30.43 10.38 21.90
C PRO A 482 29.72 10.32 23.25
N ARG A 483 30.38 9.72 24.26
CA ARG A 483 29.81 9.58 25.61
C ARG A 483 29.41 10.92 26.24
N SER A 484 30.12 12.01 25.93
CA SER A 484 29.82 13.37 26.41
C SER A 484 28.50 13.89 25.86
N GLU A 485 28.26 13.76 24.55
CA GLU A 485 27.01 14.18 23.91
C GLU A 485 25.85 13.30 24.35
N ARG A 486 26.05 11.99 24.51
CA ARG A 486 25.04 11.10 25.11
C ARG A 486 24.70 11.52 26.55
N GLY A 487 25.69 11.91 27.33
CA GLY A 487 25.52 12.46 28.67
C GLY A 487 24.70 13.76 28.67
N LEU A 488 24.99 14.67 27.74
CA LEU A 488 24.26 15.93 27.56
C LEU A 488 22.80 15.69 27.16
N LEU A 489 22.54 14.79 26.20
CA LEU A 489 21.18 14.40 25.82
C LEU A 489 20.43 13.76 26.99
N THR A 490 21.12 12.95 27.80
CA THR A 490 20.52 12.34 28.99
C THR A 490 20.16 13.39 30.04
N ALA A 491 21.02 14.38 30.27
CA ALA A 491 20.74 15.50 31.15
C ALA A 491 19.58 16.37 30.63
N TYR A 492 19.55 16.68 29.33
CA TYR A 492 18.48 17.44 28.71
C TYR A 492 17.13 16.72 28.78
N TRP A 493 17.13 15.40 28.59
CA TRP A 493 15.94 14.56 28.80
C TRP A 493 15.46 14.56 30.27
N SER A 494 16.38 14.42 31.22
CA SER A 494 16.03 14.34 32.65
C SER A 494 15.52 15.67 33.19
N LEU A 495 16.10 16.78 32.75
CA LEU A 495 15.77 18.12 33.24
C LEU A 495 14.47 18.67 32.65
N SER A 496 14.24 18.50 31.34
CA SER A 496 13.13 19.16 30.63
C SER A 496 12.36 18.28 29.65
N GLY A 497 12.72 17.00 29.52
CA GLY A 497 12.13 16.11 28.52
C GLY A 497 12.39 16.61 27.10
N TYR A 498 13.63 17.00 26.83
CA TYR A 498 14.04 17.67 25.58
C TYR A 498 13.32 19.01 25.35
N GLY A 499 13.07 19.79 26.41
CA GLY A 499 12.47 21.13 26.28
C GLY A 499 10.98 21.13 25.95
N LEU A 500 10.28 19.99 26.12
CA LEU A 500 8.84 19.87 25.87
C LEU A 500 8.00 19.75 27.15
N ARG A 501 8.63 19.57 28.32
CA ARG A 501 7.92 19.32 29.59
C ARG A 501 8.28 20.34 30.67
N ALA A 502 7.47 21.40 30.76
CA ALA A 502 7.62 22.45 31.76
C ALA A 502 7.52 21.91 33.19
N SER A 503 6.69 20.89 33.45
CA SER A 503 6.53 20.30 34.78
C SER A 503 7.81 19.68 35.33
N ARG A 504 8.63 19.04 34.48
CA ARG A 504 9.93 18.50 34.90
C ARG A 504 10.92 19.61 35.24
N ALA A 505 10.99 20.63 34.39
CA ALA A 505 11.88 21.77 34.60
C ALA A 505 11.50 22.55 35.86
N LEU A 506 10.21 22.78 36.11
CA LEU A 506 9.70 23.43 37.32
C LEU A 506 9.93 22.59 38.58
N ALA A 507 9.79 21.26 38.50
CA ALA A 507 10.09 20.37 39.62
C ALA A 507 11.59 20.41 39.98
N TRP A 508 12.47 20.37 38.98
CA TRP A 508 13.91 20.55 39.18
C TRP A 508 14.27 21.93 39.71
N LEU A 509 13.58 22.98 39.24
CA LEU A 509 13.74 24.33 39.76
C LEU A 509 13.37 24.39 41.25
N GLY A 510 12.20 23.86 41.63
CA GLY A 510 11.77 23.79 43.02
C GLY A 510 12.73 22.98 43.90
N ALA A 511 13.24 21.85 43.41
CA ALA A 511 14.21 21.03 44.12
C ALA A 511 15.57 21.73 44.29
N ALA A 512 16.04 22.41 43.24
CA ALA A 512 17.27 23.21 43.28
C ALA A 512 17.13 24.37 44.27
N MET A 513 16.03 25.12 44.20
CA MET A 513 15.75 26.21 45.14
C MET A 513 15.69 25.71 46.59
N LEU A 514 15.04 24.57 46.85
CA LEU A 514 14.98 23.98 48.18
C LEU A 514 16.37 23.55 48.68
N LEU A 515 17.20 22.98 47.81
CA LEU A 515 18.59 22.64 48.12
C LEU A 515 19.42 23.90 48.43
N THR A 516 19.30 24.95 47.60
CA THR A 516 19.96 26.25 47.81
C THR A 516 19.56 26.83 49.17
N ILE A 517 18.26 26.83 49.51
CA ILE A 517 17.75 27.33 50.80
C ILE A 517 18.34 26.53 51.96
N VAL A 518 18.37 25.20 51.87
CA VAL A 518 18.95 24.33 52.92
C VAL A 518 20.44 24.60 53.11
N LEU A 519 21.21 24.71 52.02
CA LEU A 519 22.65 24.99 52.06
C LEU A 519 22.94 26.40 52.58
N LEU A 520 22.15 27.40 52.20
CA LEU A 520 22.28 28.77 52.72
C LEU A 520 21.95 28.85 54.22
N MET A 521 20.92 28.15 54.69
CA MET A 521 20.61 28.08 56.12
C MET A 521 21.74 27.40 56.90
N ALA A 522 22.28 26.30 56.38
CA ALA A 522 23.31 25.50 57.04
C ALA A 522 24.68 26.19 57.06
N PHE A 523 25.09 26.83 55.96
CA PHE A 523 26.46 27.31 55.79
C PHE A 523 26.60 28.70 55.15
N GLY A 524 25.57 29.18 54.43
CA GLY A 524 25.72 30.36 53.58
C GLY A 524 25.41 31.71 54.22
N LEU A 525 24.45 31.78 55.14
CA LEU A 525 24.11 33.04 55.83
C LEU A 525 25.04 33.28 57.02
N ALA A 526 25.62 34.48 57.10
CA ALA A 526 26.46 34.88 58.23
C ALA A 526 25.72 34.76 59.58
N GLN A 527 26.47 34.54 60.65
CA GLN A 527 25.91 34.46 62.01
C GLN A 527 25.34 35.81 62.48
N ASP A 528 26.11 36.89 62.23
CA ASP A 528 25.77 38.27 62.57
C ASP A 528 26.06 39.19 61.37
N THR A 529 25.37 40.32 61.29
CA THR A 529 25.70 41.37 60.30
C THR A 529 27.08 41.92 60.67
N PRO A 530 28.09 41.84 59.78
CA PRO A 530 29.43 42.35 60.07
C PRO A 530 29.35 43.83 60.44
N LYS A 531 29.92 44.18 61.60
CA LYS A 531 29.89 45.54 62.11
C LYS A 531 30.82 46.39 61.25
N GLN A 532 30.30 47.51 60.73
CA GLN A 532 31.14 48.49 60.06
C GLN A 532 31.76 49.39 61.13
N THR A 533 33.06 49.25 61.33
CA THR A 533 33.83 50.12 62.24
C THR A 533 34.50 51.19 61.41
N ALA A 534 34.00 52.43 61.52
CA ALA A 534 34.65 53.60 60.95
C ALA A 534 35.70 54.12 61.94
N THR A 535 36.98 53.91 61.63
CA THR A 535 38.07 54.54 62.38
C THR A 535 38.51 55.79 61.62
N GLY A 536 38.65 56.91 62.34
CA GLY A 536 38.99 58.20 61.74
C GLY A 536 40.22 58.79 62.41
N THR A 537 41.21 59.21 61.63
CA THR A 537 42.35 59.97 62.14
C THR A 537 42.08 61.47 61.95
N VAL A 538 42.04 62.23 63.04
CA VAL A 538 41.86 63.69 63.03
C VAL A 538 43.22 64.37 63.22
N PRO A 539 43.74 65.12 62.24
CA PRO A 539 45.01 65.84 62.39
C PRO A 539 44.87 67.02 63.37
N VAL A 540 45.85 67.20 64.26
CA VAL A 540 45.89 68.31 65.22
C VAL A 540 46.18 69.61 64.44
N GLY A 541 45.13 70.42 64.23
CA GLY A 541 45.23 71.68 63.48
C GLY A 541 44.05 71.98 62.56
N GLY A 542 43.11 71.04 62.38
CA GLY A 542 41.94 71.23 61.52
C GLY A 542 42.28 71.02 60.05
N GLY A 543 41.92 69.84 59.54
CA GLY A 543 42.16 69.43 58.16
C GLY A 543 41.31 68.19 57.83
N LYS A 544 41.38 67.77 56.56
CA LYS A 544 40.55 66.69 55.97
C LYS A 544 40.60 65.42 56.84
N VAL A 545 39.44 65.00 57.36
CA VAL A 545 39.29 63.76 58.14
C VAL A 545 39.13 62.61 57.16
N THR A 546 40.02 61.63 57.23
CA THR A 546 39.91 60.39 56.46
C THR A 546 39.34 59.31 57.38
N PHE A 547 38.21 58.72 56.96
CA PHE A 547 37.59 57.57 57.63
C PHE A 547 38.00 56.30 56.87
N GLU A 548 38.59 55.35 57.58
CA GLU A 548 38.80 53.99 57.09
C GLU A 548 37.66 53.13 57.66
N ILE A 549 36.84 52.59 56.75
CA ILE A 549 35.70 51.74 57.11
C ILE A 549 36.17 50.30 56.93
N ASP A 550 36.57 49.68 58.03
CA ASP A 550 36.83 48.25 58.05
C ASP A 550 35.53 47.49 58.26
N LYS A 551 35.31 46.47 57.41
CA LYS A 551 34.18 45.55 57.50
C LYS A 551 34.72 44.18 57.84
N ASP A 552 34.33 43.66 59.01
CA ASP A 552 34.70 42.31 59.43
C ASP A 552 34.20 41.24 58.43
N ASP A 553 34.99 40.18 58.24
CA ASP A 553 34.60 39.07 57.38
C ASP A 553 33.42 38.28 57.98
N PRO A 554 32.40 37.94 57.17
CA PRO A 554 31.23 37.20 57.64
C PRO A 554 31.59 35.79 58.11
N GLN A 555 31.32 35.48 59.38
CA GLN A 555 31.66 34.21 60.00
C GLN A 555 30.58 33.12 59.83
N ASN A 556 31.04 31.86 59.79
CA ASN A 556 30.19 30.68 59.69
C ASN A 556 29.30 30.48 60.93
N PRO A 557 28.06 30.00 60.76
CA PRO A 557 27.12 29.83 61.86
C PRO A 557 27.50 28.70 62.84
N THR A 558 27.65 29.04 64.12
CA THR A 558 27.98 28.10 65.21
C THR A 558 26.77 27.64 66.05
N GLY A 559 25.61 28.32 65.95
CA GLY A 559 24.36 28.02 66.69
C GLY A 559 23.28 27.27 65.89
N ASN A 560 22.00 27.37 66.31
CA ASN A 560 20.88 26.67 65.66
C ASN A 560 20.65 27.16 64.22
N ARG A 561 20.92 26.29 63.23
CA ARG A 561 21.04 26.64 61.82
C ARG A 561 19.70 26.69 61.07
N PHE A 562 18.69 26.00 61.58
CA PHE A 562 17.36 25.89 60.95
C PHE A 562 16.30 26.66 61.75
N THR A 563 16.23 27.97 61.52
CA THR A 563 15.26 28.87 62.16
C THR A 563 14.43 29.62 61.12
N GLY A 564 13.19 29.99 61.45
CA GLY A 564 12.30 30.71 60.51
C GLY A 564 12.92 31.99 59.94
N LYS A 565 13.63 32.77 60.76
CA LYS A 565 14.33 34.00 60.32
C LYS A 565 15.43 33.72 59.29
N ARG A 566 16.18 32.61 59.43
CA ARG A 566 17.21 32.21 58.45
C ARG A 566 16.58 31.65 57.18
N PHE A 567 15.44 30.96 57.29
CA PHE A 567 14.67 30.51 56.14
C PHE A 567 14.18 31.70 55.29
N GLU A 568 13.59 32.74 55.90
CA GLU A 568 13.15 33.93 55.17
C GLU A 568 14.29 34.63 54.42
N LYS A 569 15.46 34.78 55.08
CA LYS A 569 16.67 35.33 54.44
C LYS A 569 17.16 34.45 53.30
N ALA A 570 17.25 33.13 53.50
CA ALA A 570 17.69 32.19 52.47
C ALA A 570 16.72 32.14 51.27
N LEU A 571 15.42 32.19 51.53
CA LEU A 571 14.37 32.27 50.51
C LEU A 571 14.48 33.56 49.70
N SER A 572 14.69 34.70 50.36
CA SER A 572 14.90 35.99 49.68
C SER A 572 16.15 35.97 48.79
N VAL A 573 17.27 35.41 49.27
CA VAL A 573 18.50 35.25 48.46
C VAL A 573 18.25 34.36 47.25
N THR A 574 17.58 33.24 47.44
CA THR A 574 17.28 32.28 46.36
C THR A 574 16.35 32.89 45.32
N LEU A 575 15.23 33.49 45.72
CA LEU A 575 14.29 34.14 44.80
C LEU A 575 14.91 35.30 44.02
N ASN A 576 15.73 36.13 44.68
CA ASN A 576 16.43 37.21 43.99
C ASN A 576 17.46 36.66 42.99
N SER A 577 18.13 35.55 43.32
CA SER A 577 19.10 34.90 42.41
C SER A 577 18.44 34.36 41.14
N VAL A 578 17.26 33.75 41.25
CA VAL A 578 16.47 33.27 40.09
C VAL A 578 16.14 34.41 39.11
N VAL A 579 15.93 35.62 39.62
CA VAL A 579 15.53 36.81 38.83
C VAL A 579 16.72 37.75 38.60
N PHE A 580 17.96 37.28 38.78
CA PHE A 580 19.20 38.06 38.60
C PHE A 580 19.25 39.36 39.42
N ARG A 581 18.63 39.40 40.59
CA ARG A 581 18.67 40.52 41.53
C ARG A 581 19.69 40.26 42.64
N SER A 582 20.39 41.30 43.07
CA SER A 582 21.23 41.22 44.26
C SER A 582 20.37 41.11 45.51
N SER A 583 20.65 40.11 46.36
CA SER A 583 19.89 39.86 47.58
C SER A 583 20.20 40.84 48.72
N GLY A 584 21.34 41.55 48.64
CA GLY A 584 21.79 42.51 49.66
C GLY A 584 22.07 41.88 51.03
N GLN A 585 22.19 40.55 51.12
CA GLN A 585 22.48 39.83 52.36
C GLN A 585 23.98 39.60 52.51
N ASP A 586 24.49 39.67 53.74
CA ASP A 586 25.87 39.28 54.05
C ASP A 586 25.99 37.75 54.05
N LEU A 587 26.75 37.24 53.09
CA LEU A 587 26.99 35.81 52.86
C LEU A 587 28.40 35.46 53.31
N THR A 588 28.57 34.26 53.88
CA THR A 588 29.90 33.67 54.10
C THR A 588 30.55 33.36 52.76
N THR A 589 31.87 33.10 52.71
CA THR A 589 32.55 32.65 51.48
C THR A 589 31.84 31.46 50.82
N THR A 590 31.42 30.48 51.63
CA THR A 590 30.62 29.33 51.18
C THR A 590 29.25 29.77 50.65
N GLY A 591 28.59 30.73 51.31
CA GLY A 591 27.33 31.33 50.86
C GLY A 591 27.44 32.05 49.52
N THR A 592 28.55 32.74 49.27
CA THR A 592 28.83 33.38 47.98
C THR A 592 28.93 32.34 46.86
N TYR A 593 29.65 31.22 47.07
CA TYR A 593 29.73 30.15 46.08
C TYR A 593 28.37 29.44 45.84
N ILE A 594 27.56 29.30 46.89
CA ILE A 594 26.20 28.75 46.78
C ILE A 594 25.31 29.70 45.95
N GLU A 595 25.33 31.01 46.26
CA GLU A 595 24.58 32.02 45.50
C GLU A 595 25.03 32.09 44.04
N MET A 596 26.34 32.08 43.78
CA MET A 596 26.89 32.04 42.42
C MET A 596 26.40 30.82 41.63
N THR A 597 26.32 29.64 42.28
CA THR A 597 25.84 28.43 41.65
C THR A 597 24.35 28.50 41.34
N SER A 598 23.53 28.98 42.29
CA SER A 598 22.08 29.20 42.10
C SER A 598 21.79 30.18 40.97
N ARG A 599 22.55 31.28 40.88
CA ARG A 599 22.44 32.28 39.79
C ARG A 599 22.74 31.73 38.39
N LEU A 600 23.37 30.57 38.28
CA LEU A 600 23.59 29.88 37.00
C LEU A 600 22.52 28.81 36.77
N THR A 601 22.29 27.93 37.75
CA THR A 601 21.47 26.73 37.56
C THR A 601 19.97 27.03 37.53
N GLU A 602 19.48 27.90 38.42
CA GLU A 602 18.05 28.15 38.57
C GLU A 602 17.46 28.95 37.40
N PRO A 603 18.12 30.01 36.86
CA PRO A 603 17.65 30.68 35.66
C PRO A 603 17.66 29.79 34.41
N VAL A 604 18.61 28.86 34.28
CA VAL A 604 18.63 27.89 33.18
C VAL A 604 17.41 26.95 33.25
N LEU A 605 17.07 26.47 34.44
CA LEU A 605 15.87 25.64 34.65
C LEU A 605 14.58 26.42 34.37
N LEU A 606 14.51 27.68 34.80
CA LEU A 606 13.41 28.59 34.48
C LEU A 606 13.30 28.82 32.96
N GLY A 607 14.42 29.06 32.28
CA GLY A 607 14.49 29.20 30.82
C GLY A 607 13.99 27.95 30.08
N LEU A 608 14.39 26.76 30.54
CA LEU A 608 13.88 25.49 30.01
C LEU A 608 12.37 25.31 30.24
N ALA A 609 11.86 25.74 31.39
CA ALA A 609 10.42 25.73 31.67
C ALA A 609 9.66 26.68 30.73
N VAL A 610 10.15 27.89 30.54
CA VAL A 610 9.55 28.89 29.62
C VAL A 610 9.55 28.39 28.19
N LEU A 611 10.66 27.81 27.71
CA LEU A 611 10.74 27.19 26.38
C LEU A 611 9.69 26.08 26.20
N ALA A 612 9.54 25.22 27.20
CA ALA A 612 8.54 24.16 27.17
C ALA A 612 7.10 24.69 27.19
N VAL A 613 6.82 25.76 27.93
CA VAL A 613 5.51 26.44 27.91
C VAL A 613 5.24 27.06 26.54
N ARG A 614 6.21 27.77 25.96
CA ARG A 614 6.09 28.35 24.61
C ARG A 614 5.76 27.28 23.58
N ASN A 615 6.48 26.15 23.61
CA ASN A 615 6.23 25.03 22.70
C ASN A 615 4.83 24.44 22.93
N ARG A 616 4.33 24.40 24.17
CA ARG A 616 2.97 23.94 24.48
C ARG A 616 1.88 24.91 24.03
N VAL A 617 2.12 26.21 24.05
CA VAL A 617 1.17 27.24 23.57
C VAL A 617 1.12 27.29 22.03
N LYS A 618 2.20 26.89 21.37
CA LYS A 618 2.21 26.66 19.92
C LYS A 618 1.47 25.39 19.48
N ARG A 619 1.28 24.43 20.39
CA ARG A 619 0.43 23.27 20.15
C ARG A 619 -1.03 23.68 20.20
#